data_AF-A0A0G0ZHQ3-F1
#
_entry.id   AF-A0A0G0ZHQ3-F1
#
_cell.length_a   1.000
_cell.length_b   1.000
_cell.length_c   1.000
_cell.angle_alpha   90.00
_cell.angle_beta   90.00
_cell.angle_gamma   90.00
#
_symmetry.space_group_name_H-M   'P 1'
#
loop_
_entity.id
_entity.type
_entity.pdbx_description
1 polymer ?
#
loop_
_entity_poly.entity_id
_entity_poly.type
_entity_poly.pdbx_seq_one_letter_code
_entity_poly.pdbx_strand_id
1 'polypeptide(L)' 'MEWLTKELKDEIQKVFAPRYKRKLSDGEIVLIAENLVELVEGYAKFRWREYEKHNASRI' A
#
# COMPACT_ATOMS: atom_id res chain seq x y z
N MET A 1 12.35 0.97 11.61
CA MET A 1 11.31 0.26 10.84
C MET A 1 10.25 -0.33 11.77
N GLU A 2 9.61 0.47 12.62
CA GLU A 2 8.64 -0.07 13.61
C GLU A 2 7.20 -0.20 13.05
N TRP A 3 6.90 0.42 11.91
CA TRP A 3 5.56 0.39 11.32
C TRP A 3 5.22 -0.95 10.63
N LEU A 4 6.24 -1.67 10.13
CA LEU A 4 6.07 -2.95 9.46
C LEU A 4 6.14 -4.10 10.47
N THR A 5 5.02 -4.33 11.15
CA THR A 5 4.89 -5.36 12.20
C THR A 5 5.04 -6.77 11.64
N LYS A 6 5.37 -7.73 12.51
CA LYS A 6 5.45 -9.16 12.13
C LYS A 6 4.14 -9.66 11.51
N GLU A 7 3.01 -9.28 12.08
CA GLU A 7 1.69 -9.66 11.58
C GLU A 7 1.45 -9.15 10.16
N LEU A 8 1.82 -7.89 9.88
CA LEU A 8 1.70 -7.32 8.55
C LEU A 8 2.65 -8.02 7.55
N LYS A 9 3.87 -8.36 7.96
CA LYS A 9 4.80 -9.15 7.13
C LYS A 9 4.23 -10.53 6.81
N ASP A 10 3.62 -11.19 7.80
CA ASP A 10 3.03 -12.52 7.64
C ASP A 10 1.83 -12.49 6.67
N GLU A 11 0.98 -11.45 6.73
CA GLU A 11 -0.12 -11.30 5.77
C GLU A 11 0.37 -10.96 4.36
N ILE A 12 1.39 -10.11 4.20
CA ILE A 12 2.02 -9.87 2.89
C ILE A 12 2.58 -11.18 2.33
N GLN A 13 3.30 -11.94 3.15
CA GLN A 13 3.84 -13.24 2.78
C GLN A 13 2.73 -14.19 2.31
N LYS A 14 1.62 -14.29 3.05
CA LYS A 14 0.48 -15.16 2.74
C LYS A 14 -0.24 -14.77 1.45
N VAL A 15 -0.47 -13.47 1.22
CA VAL A 15 -1.21 -12.98 0.06
C VAL A 15 -0.36 -13.01 -1.22
N PHE A 16 0.91 -12.61 -1.13
CA PHE A 16 1.74 -12.41 -2.32
C PHE A 16 2.58 -13.63 -2.70
N ALA A 17 3.00 -14.47 -1.76
CA ALA A 17 3.82 -15.65 -2.08
C ALA A 17 3.21 -16.62 -3.10
N PRO A 18 1.88 -16.89 -3.09
CA PRO A 18 1.26 -17.74 -4.12
C PRO A 18 1.46 -17.19 -5.54
N ARG A 19 1.48 -15.87 -5.72
CA ARG A 19 1.73 -15.21 -7.01
C ARG A 19 3.12 -15.52 -7.55
N TYR A 20 4.12 -15.57 -6.66
CA TYR A 20 5.52 -15.85 -7.02
C TYR A 20 5.87 -17.33 -6.94
N LYS A 21 4.93 -18.19 -6.48
CA LYS A 21 5.12 -19.64 -6.28
C LYS A 21 6.32 -20.00 -5.38
N ARG A 22 6.72 -19.08 -4.49
CA ARG A 22 7.81 -19.28 -3.54
C ARG A 22 7.64 -18.40 -2.30
N LYS A 23 8.39 -18.69 -1.24
CA LYS A 23 8.50 -17.76 -0.10
C LYS A 23 9.18 -16.46 -0.52
N LEU A 24 8.74 -15.35 0.08
CA LEU A 24 9.35 -14.05 -0.12
C LEU A 24 10.45 -13.88 0.91
N SER A 25 11.53 -13.23 0.52
CA SER A 25 12.55 -12.77 1.46
C SER A 25 12.04 -11.53 2.21
N ASP A 26 12.64 -11.24 3.36
CA ASP A 26 12.29 -10.05 4.15
C ASP A 26 12.41 -8.75 3.35
N GLY A 27 13.41 -8.64 2.47
CA GLY A 27 13.59 -7.47 1.60
C GLY A 27 12.46 -7.32 0.58
N GLU A 28 11.96 -8.42 0.02
CA GLU A 28 10.82 -8.39 -0.89
C GLU A 28 9.53 -8.02 -0.18
N ILE A 29 9.33 -8.50 1.05
CA ILE A 29 8.18 -8.15 1.88
C ILE A 29 8.20 -6.65 2.18
N VAL A 30 9.36 -6.09 2.53
CA VAL A 30 9.53 -4.64 2.76
C VAL A 30 9.19 -3.87 1.48
N LEU A 31 9.75 -4.27 0.35
CA LEU A 31 9.50 -3.60 -0.93
C LEU A 31 8.02 -3.63 -1.32
N ILE A 32 7.34 -4.76 -1.13
CA ILE A 32 5.90 -4.86 -1.38
C ILE A 32 5.12 -3.94 -0.44
N ALA A 33 5.48 -3.89 0.84
CA ALA A 33 4.84 -3.01 1.81
C ALA A 33 4.98 -1.53 1.43
N GLU A 34 6.18 -1.09 1.03
CA GLU A 34 6.46 0.28 0.60
C GLU A 34 5.64 0.64 -0.64
N ASN A 35 5.63 -0.23 -1.66
CA ASN A 35 4.84 -0.02 -2.88
C ASN A 35 3.33 0.08 -2.60
N LEU A 36 2.82 -0.70 -1.64
CA LEU A 36 1.40 -0.62 -1.24
C LEU A 36 1.09 0.72 -0.56
N VAL A 37 1.98 1.23 0.30
CA VAL A 37 1.82 2.54 0.94
C VAL A 37 1.81 3.65 -0.11
N GLU A 38 2.76 3.64 -1.05
CA GLU A 38 2.82 4.64 -2.12
C GLU A 38 1.53 4.66 -2.96
N LEU A 39 0.99 3.49 -3.29
CA LEU A 39 -0.24 3.37 -4.05
C LEU A 39 -1.45 3.92 -3.28
N VAL A 40 -1.57 3.60 -1.99
CA VAL A 40 -2.65 4.09 -1.12
C VAL A 40 -2.56 5.60 -0.95
N GLU A 41 -1.36 6.15 -0.71
CA GLU A 41 -1.15 7.59 -0.61
C GLU A 41 -1.48 8.31 -1.92
N GLY A 42 -1.04 7.76 -3.06
CA GLY A 42 -1.35 8.30 -4.38
C GLY A 42 -2.85 8.35 -4.63
N TYR A 43 -3.56 7.25 -4.31
CA TYR A 43 -5.00 7.17 -4.43
C TYR A 43 -5.72 8.17 -3.50
N ALA A 44 -5.30 8.28 -2.25
CA ALA A 44 -5.87 9.21 -1.29
C ALA A 44 -5.69 10.67 -1.74
N LYS A 45 -4.48 11.05 -2.19
CA LYS A 45 -4.18 12.38 -2.74
C LYS A 45 -5.02 12.68 -3.97
N PHE A 46 -5.23 11.71 -4.86
CA PHE A 46 -6.09 11.87 -6.03
C PHE A 46 -7.55 12.13 -5.62
N ARG A 47 -8.10 11.28 -4.74
CA ARG A 47 -9.47 11.42 -4.23
C ARG A 47 -9.70 12.76 -3.52
N TRP A 48 -8.72 13.22 -2.75
CA TRP A 48 -8.79 14.51 -2.07
C TRP A 48 -8.92 15.68 -3.07
N ARG A 49 -8.08 15.69 -4.11
CA ARG A 49 -8.15 16.73 -5.16
C ARG A 49 -9.50 16.73 -5.89
N GLU A 50 -10.05 15.56 -6.17
CA GLU A 50 -11.36 15.45 -6.81
C GLU A 50 -12.49 15.98 -5.91
N TYR A 51 -12.40 15.72 -4.60
CA TYR A 51 -13.33 16.30 -3.62
C TYR A 51 -13.21 17.83 -3.58
N GLU A 52 -12.01 18.39 -3.51
CA GLU A 52 -11.80 19.85 -3.50
C GLU A 52 -12.36 20.52 -4.77
N LYS A 53 -12.08 19.98 -5.95
CA LYS A 53 -12.62 20.50 -7.22
C LYS A 53 -14.14 20.52 -7.24
N HIS A 54 -14.78 19.42 -6.82
CA HIS A 54 -16.24 19.34 -6.79
C HIS A 54 -16.85 20.36 -5.83
N ASN A 55 -16.25 20.58 -4.65
CA ASN A 55 -16.78 21.57 -3.71
C ASN A 55 -16.48 23.02 -4.12
N ALA A 56 -15.35 23.31 -4.76
CA ALA A 56 -15.03 24.64 -5.30
C ALA A 56 -15.98 25.06 -6.43
N SER A 57 -16.49 24.12 -7.23
CA SER A 57 -17.46 24.39 -8.31
C SER A 57 -18.89 24.70 -7.83
N ARG A 58 -19.16 24.60 -6.53
CA ARG A 58 -20.48 24.81 -5.91
C ARG A 58 -20.61 26.17 -5.19
N ILE A 59 -19.56 26.99 -5.21
CA ILE A 59 -19.48 28.32 -4.58
C ILE A 59 -19.54 29.39 -5.67
#